data_AF-A0A4Q5VMU9-F1
#
_entry.id   AF-A0A4Q5VMU9-F1
#
_cell.length_a   1.000
_cell.length_b   1.000
_cell.length_c   1.000
_cell.angle_alpha   90.00
_cell.angle_beta   90.00
_cell.angle_gamma   90.00
#
_symmetry.space_group_name_H-M   'P 1'
#
loop_
_entity.id
_entity.type
_entity.pdbx_description
1 polymer ?
#
loop_
_entity_poly.entity_id
_entity_poly.type
_entity_poly.pdbx_seq_one_letter_code
_entity_poly.pdbx_strand_id
1 'polypeptide(L)'
;MEFERNLLPMRNQILLQLMKTTSLAGFLILLVLNVLTYFYLPYLSKLLGCVYILFFLIFIIYPPMVLKLYKKKPTTIYEERNISPIDILNQLPVWLGLLAITIVIYTFFNFMSCLGLLEGSAKISDGKFAIEKRGGILYYVSYEYYIQHRLYELRLWSGNLLIFYLICSIYYWFFSPVDNAEQL
;
A
#
# COMPACT_ATOMS: atom_id res chain seq x y z
N MET A 1 -17.31 -9.51 -35.91
CA MET A 1 -18.10 -8.86 -34.83
C MET A 1 -18.33 -9.78 -33.62
N GLU A 2 -18.64 -11.07 -33.79
CA GLU A 2 -18.85 -11.99 -32.65
C GLU A 2 -17.55 -12.33 -31.89
N PHE A 3 -16.41 -12.40 -32.59
CA PHE A 3 -15.08 -12.60 -32.00
C PHE A 3 -14.65 -11.46 -31.05
N GLU A 4 -14.85 -10.19 -31.43
CA GLU A 4 -14.55 -9.03 -30.57
C GLU A 4 -15.47 -8.95 -29.35
N ARG A 5 -16.71 -9.43 -29.48
CA ARG A 5 -17.70 -9.45 -28.38
C ARG A 5 -17.28 -10.41 -27.26
N ASN A 6 -16.54 -11.48 -27.59
CA ASN A 6 -16.02 -12.46 -26.62
C ASN A 6 -14.64 -12.11 -26.03
N LEU A 7 -13.86 -11.22 -26.67
CA LEU A 7 -12.52 -10.84 -26.18
C LEU A 7 -12.55 -9.82 -25.03
N LEU A 8 -13.53 -8.92 -25.02
CA LEU A 8 -13.70 -7.91 -23.98
C LEU A 8 -13.89 -8.47 -22.55
N PRO A 9 -14.75 -9.48 -22.30
CA PRO A 9 -14.90 -10.05 -20.96
C PRO A 9 -13.62 -10.76 -20.51
N MET A 10 -12.96 -11.50 -21.40
CA MET A 10 -11.71 -12.22 -21.09
C MET A 10 -10.58 -11.25 -20.69
N ARG A 11 -10.41 -10.13 -21.42
CA ARG A 11 -9.41 -9.11 -21.07
C ARG A 11 -9.66 -8.49 -19.69
N ASN A 12 -10.92 -8.25 -19.35
CA ASN A 12 -11.29 -7.66 -18.06
C ASN A 12 -11.05 -8.62 -16.89
N GLN A 13 -11.28 -9.92 -17.08
CA GLN A 13 -10.97 -10.95 -16.09
C GLN A 13 -9.46 -11.06 -15.84
N ILE A 14 -8.63 -11.08 -16.89
CA ILE A 14 -7.16 -11.12 -16.76
C ILE A 14 -6.67 -9.89 -15.97
N LEU A 15 -7.14 -8.70 -16.34
CA LEU A 15 -6.75 -7.47 -15.64
C LEU A 15 -7.15 -7.51 -14.17
N LEU A 16 -8.37 -7.99 -13.86
CA LEU A 16 -8.81 -8.11 -12.47
C LEU A 16 -7.93 -9.09 -11.69
N GLN A 17 -7.58 -10.24 -12.25
CA GLN A 17 -6.71 -11.20 -11.59
C GLN A 17 -5.32 -10.63 -11.33
N LEU A 18 -4.78 -9.85 -12.28
CA LEU A 18 -3.53 -9.11 -12.07
C LEU A 18 -3.65 -8.11 -10.91
N MET A 19 -4.76 -7.37 -10.80
CA MET A 19 -4.99 -6.43 -9.69
C MET A 19 -5.15 -7.16 -8.35
N LYS A 20 -5.91 -8.26 -8.31
CA LYS A 20 -6.11 -9.12 -7.13
C LYS A 20 -4.77 -9.65 -6.61
N THR A 21 -3.97 -10.25 -7.49
CA THR A 21 -2.68 -10.86 -7.13
C THR A 21 -1.64 -9.81 -6.75
N THR A 22 -1.53 -8.72 -7.51
CA THR A 22 -0.52 -7.68 -7.26
C THR A 22 -0.81 -6.92 -5.96
N SER A 23 -2.08 -6.62 -5.66
CA SER A 23 -2.44 -5.97 -4.39
C SER A 23 -2.11 -6.84 -3.18
N LEU A 24 -2.48 -8.14 -3.22
CA LEU A 24 -2.20 -9.06 -2.12
C LEU A 24 -0.69 -9.32 -1.96
N ALA A 25 0.02 -9.55 -3.06
CA ALA A 25 1.48 -9.76 -3.02
C ALA A 25 2.20 -8.53 -2.48
N GLY A 26 1.81 -7.32 -2.93
CA GLY A 26 2.36 -6.08 -2.40
C GLY A 26 2.12 -5.91 -0.91
N PHE A 27 0.90 -6.20 -0.42
CA PHE A 27 0.59 -6.19 1.01
C PHE A 27 1.51 -7.14 1.80
N LEU A 28 1.65 -8.40 1.37
CA LEU A 28 2.46 -9.40 2.05
C LEU A 28 3.95 -9.04 2.04
N ILE A 29 4.48 -8.58 0.90
CA ILE A 29 5.88 -8.15 0.79
C ILE A 29 6.16 -6.98 1.73
N LEU A 30 5.28 -5.97 1.74
CA LEU A 30 5.43 -4.81 2.63
C LEU A 30 5.34 -5.22 4.10
N LEU A 31 4.44 -6.15 4.45
CA LEU A 31 4.29 -6.63 5.83
C LEU A 31 5.56 -7.32 6.31
N VAL A 32 6.09 -8.24 5.49
CA VAL A 32 7.35 -8.93 5.80
C VAL A 32 8.50 -7.94 5.90
N LEU A 33 8.68 -7.05 4.93
CA LEU A 33 9.75 -6.03 4.98
C LEU A 33 9.65 -5.16 6.22
N ASN A 34 8.43 -4.74 6.56
CA ASN A 34 8.20 -3.87 7.69
C ASN A 34 8.52 -4.55 9.03
N VAL A 35 8.09 -5.81 9.23
CA VAL A 35 8.47 -6.63 10.38
C VAL A 35 9.98 -6.84 10.45
N LEU A 36 10.62 -7.13 9.31
CA LEU A 36 12.06 -7.35 9.24
C LEU A 36 12.88 -6.11 9.64
N THR A 37 12.35 -4.90 9.49
CA THR A 37 13.03 -3.66 9.93
C THR A 37 13.26 -3.58 11.44
N TYR A 38 12.58 -4.39 12.26
CA TYR A 38 12.78 -4.42 13.72
C TYR A 38 13.98 -5.25 14.16
N PHE A 39 14.55 -6.07 13.26
CA PHE A 39 15.71 -6.93 13.56
C PHE A 39 17.05 -6.26 13.26
N TYR A 40 17.06 -4.97 12.87
CA TYR A 40 18.27 -4.17 12.62
C TYR A 40 19.28 -4.80 11.64
N LEU A 41 18.79 -5.56 10.66
CA LEU A 41 19.61 -6.27 9.68
C LEU A 41 20.20 -5.29 8.64
N PRO A 42 21.53 -5.07 8.57
CA PRO A 42 22.11 -4.00 7.77
C PRO A 42 21.81 -4.09 6.27
N TYR A 43 21.69 -5.30 5.73
CA TYR A 43 21.40 -5.50 4.30
C TYR A 43 20.00 -5.03 3.88
N LEU A 44 19.04 -4.94 4.80
CA LEU A 44 17.70 -4.45 4.50
C LEU A 44 17.72 -2.96 4.10
N SER A 45 18.69 -2.17 4.57
CA SER A 45 18.84 -0.76 4.18
C SER A 45 18.97 -0.52 2.66
N LYS A 46 19.40 -1.56 1.93
CA LYS A 46 19.53 -1.56 0.46
C LYS A 46 18.19 -1.76 -0.25
N LEU A 47 17.18 -2.28 0.44
CA LEU A 47 15.86 -2.59 -0.12
C LEU A 47 14.93 -1.37 -0.23
N LEU A 48 15.36 -0.18 0.22
CA LEU A 48 14.54 1.02 0.13
C LEU A 48 14.12 1.33 -1.32
N GLY A 49 15.00 1.08 -2.30
CA GLY A 49 14.67 1.23 -3.71
C GLY A 49 13.54 0.30 -4.17
N CYS A 50 13.48 -0.92 -3.65
CA CYS A 50 12.39 -1.86 -3.93
C CYS A 50 11.05 -1.34 -3.38
N VAL A 51 11.05 -0.72 -2.20
CA VAL A 51 9.84 -0.10 -1.64
C VAL A 51 9.37 1.08 -2.48
N TYR A 52 10.27 1.86 -3.08
CA TYR A 52 9.87 2.90 -4.04
C TYR A 52 9.24 2.33 -5.31
N ILE A 53 9.69 1.18 -5.80
CA ILE A 53 9.01 0.50 -6.92
C ILE A 53 7.57 0.12 -6.52
N LEU A 54 7.37 -0.42 -5.31
CA LEU A 54 6.03 -0.71 -4.78
C LEU A 54 5.20 0.57 -4.60
N PHE A 55 5.82 1.67 -4.16
CA PHE A 55 5.16 2.97 -4.11
C PHE A 55 4.64 3.40 -5.48
N PHE A 56 5.43 3.25 -6.55
CA PHE A 56 4.93 3.58 -7.89
C PHE A 56 3.86 2.61 -8.39
N LEU A 57 4.00 1.32 -8.06
CA LEU A 57 3.04 0.28 -8.44
C LEU A 57 1.65 0.52 -7.82
N ILE A 58 1.55 1.14 -6.65
CA ILE A 58 0.24 1.49 -6.07
C ILE A 58 -0.56 2.45 -6.96
N PHE A 59 0.10 3.32 -7.74
CA PHE A 59 -0.56 4.23 -8.68
C PHE A 59 -1.14 3.49 -9.91
N ILE A 60 -0.75 2.25 -10.15
CA ILE A 60 -1.35 1.42 -11.20
C ILE A 60 -2.63 0.76 -10.66
N ILE A 61 -2.65 0.42 -9.37
CA ILE A 61 -3.68 -0.45 -8.77
C ILE A 61 -4.77 0.37 -8.08
N TYR A 62 -4.40 1.43 -7.37
CA TYR A 62 -5.32 2.23 -6.56
C TYR A 62 -6.23 3.16 -7.38
N PRO A 63 -5.75 3.92 -8.39
CA PRO A 63 -6.64 4.79 -9.17
C PRO A 63 -7.76 4.07 -9.92
N PRO A 64 -7.56 2.91 -10.57
CA PRO A 64 -8.67 2.16 -11.18
C PRO A 64 -9.75 1.74 -10.18
N MET A 65 -9.37 1.39 -8.94
CA MET A 65 -10.31 1.12 -7.87
C MET A 65 -11.14 2.37 -7.55
N VAL A 66 -10.48 3.50 -7.29
CA VAL A 66 -11.16 4.77 -6.97
C VAL A 66 -12.09 5.20 -8.10
N LEU A 67 -11.66 5.10 -9.35
CA LEU A 67 -12.49 5.44 -10.51
C LEU A 67 -13.72 4.54 -10.64
N LYS A 68 -13.60 3.24 -10.32
CA LYS A 68 -14.75 2.32 -10.32
C LYS A 68 -15.73 2.64 -9.18
N LEU A 69 -15.22 2.93 -7.99
CA LEU A 69 -16.04 3.36 -6.85
C LEU A 69 -16.78 4.66 -7.15
N TYR A 70 -16.10 5.64 -7.76
CA TYR A 70 -16.69 6.94 -8.12
C TYR A 70 -17.75 6.83 -9.23
N LYS A 71 -17.56 5.92 -10.19
CA LYS A 71 -18.51 5.71 -11.31
C LYS A 71 -19.77 4.93 -10.91
N LYS A 72 -19.78 4.27 -9.75
CA LYS A 72 -20.95 3.55 -9.25
C LYS A 72 -21.99 4.58 -8.80
N LYS A 73 -22.79 5.09 -9.74
CA LYS A 73 -23.92 5.98 -9.43
C LYS A 73 -24.96 5.21 -8.63
N PRO A 74 -25.57 5.80 -7.58
CA PRO A 74 -26.73 5.20 -6.94
C PRO A 74 -27.82 5.03 -7.99
N THR A 75 -28.31 3.80 -8.15
CA THR A 75 -29.29 3.44 -9.16
C THR A 75 -30.72 3.79 -8.74
N THR A 76 -30.92 4.20 -7.48
CA THR A 76 -32.19 4.67 -6.97
C THR A 76 -32.01 5.90 -6.08
N ILE A 77 -33.03 6.79 -6.04
CA ILE A 77 -33.10 7.96 -5.13
C ILE A 77 -33.05 7.52 -3.65
N TYR A 78 -33.37 6.25 -3.35
CA TYR A 78 -33.31 5.65 -2.02
C TYR A 78 -31.92 5.04 -1.67
N GLU A 79 -31.01 4.92 -2.64
CA GLU A 79 -29.62 4.46 -2.46
C GLU A 79 -28.64 5.60 -2.15
N GLU A 80 -29.12 6.83 -1.99
CA GLU A 80 -28.39 7.96 -1.41
C GLU A 80 -28.05 7.76 0.08
N ARG A 81 -27.99 6.52 0.55
CA ARG A 81 -27.35 6.24 1.84
C ARG A 81 -25.89 6.63 1.70
N ASN A 82 -25.48 7.62 2.47
CA ASN A 82 -24.08 7.81 2.87
C ASN A 82 -23.59 6.44 3.38
N ILE A 83 -22.98 5.64 2.50
CA ILE A 83 -22.40 4.36 2.86
C ILE A 83 -21.33 4.69 3.87
N SER A 84 -21.61 4.43 5.13
CA SER A 84 -20.66 4.67 6.20
C SER A 84 -19.47 3.73 5.98
N PRO A 85 -18.24 4.15 6.30
CA PRO A 85 -17.11 3.21 6.37
C PRO A 85 -17.43 1.96 7.22
N ILE A 86 -18.32 2.10 8.20
CA ILE A 86 -18.82 1.01 9.05
C ILE A 86 -19.66 0.01 8.24
N ASP A 87 -20.47 0.47 7.29
CA ASP A 87 -21.29 -0.40 6.44
C ASP A 87 -20.44 -1.27 5.51
N ILE A 88 -19.27 -0.76 5.11
CA ILE A 88 -18.28 -1.52 4.31
C ILE A 88 -17.61 -2.57 5.20
N LEU A 89 -17.22 -2.23 6.42
CA LEU A 89 -16.61 -3.17 7.37
C LEU A 89 -17.57 -4.30 7.76
N ASN A 90 -18.87 -4.01 7.89
CA ASN A 90 -19.89 -5.01 8.22
C ASN A 90 -20.12 -6.05 7.12
N GLN A 91 -19.70 -5.77 5.88
CA GLN A 91 -19.77 -6.72 4.75
C GLN A 91 -18.57 -7.68 4.71
N LEU A 92 -17.52 -7.42 5.50
CA LEU A 92 -16.31 -8.24 5.52
C LEU A 92 -16.42 -9.34 6.57
N PRO A 93 -15.72 -10.49 6.37
CA PRO A 93 -15.48 -11.43 7.44
C PRO A 93 -14.85 -10.73 8.66
N VAL A 94 -15.33 -11.06 9.87
CA VAL A 94 -14.90 -10.40 11.12
C VAL A 94 -13.38 -10.34 11.27
N TRP A 95 -12.67 -11.42 10.93
CA TRP A 95 -11.21 -11.48 11.00
C TRP A 95 -10.52 -10.46 10.09
N LEU A 96 -11.10 -10.17 8.92
CA LEU A 96 -10.56 -9.22 7.95
C LEU A 96 -10.84 -7.78 8.39
N GLY A 97 -12.01 -7.52 8.98
CA GLY A 97 -12.31 -6.25 9.63
C GLY A 97 -11.34 -5.94 10.78
N LEU A 98 -11.09 -6.92 11.65
CA LEU A 98 -10.09 -6.80 12.72
C LEU A 98 -8.69 -6.54 12.16
N LEU A 99 -8.26 -7.29 11.14
CA LEU A 99 -6.97 -7.07 10.47
C LEU A 99 -6.86 -5.66 9.91
N ALA A 100 -7.90 -5.15 9.25
CA ALA A 100 -7.91 -3.80 8.70
C ALA A 100 -7.76 -2.74 9.79
N ILE A 101 -8.51 -2.87 10.90
CA ILE A 101 -8.39 -1.96 12.05
C ILE A 101 -6.99 -2.02 12.65
N THR A 102 -6.43 -3.21 12.86
CA THR A 102 -5.07 -3.38 13.38
C THR A 102 -4.02 -2.73 12.47
N ILE A 103 -4.12 -2.90 11.15
CA ILE A 103 -3.18 -2.30 10.19
C ILE A 103 -3.32 -0.77 10.18
N VAL A 104 -4.53 -0.23 10.25
CA VAL A 104 -4.74 1.24 10.34
C VAL A 104 -4.08 1.81 11.59
N ILE A 105 -4.36 1.21 12.74
CA ILE A 105 -3.78 1.61 14.04
C ILE A 105 -2.24 1.51 13.96
N TYR A 106 -1.74 0.39 13.48
CA TYR A 106 -0.31 0.16 13.32
C TYR A 106 0.35 1.20 12.41
N THR A 107 -0.19 1.42 11.21
CA THR A 107 0.33 2.39 10.25
C THR A 107 0.38 3.79 10.85
N PHE A 108 -0.66 4.19 11.59
CA PHE A 108 -0.68 5.49 12.27
C PHE A 108 0.45 5.62 13.30
N PHE A 109 0.58 4.66 14.23
CA PHE A 109 1.64 4.69 15.24
C PHE A 109 3.03 4.61 14.60
N ASN A 110 3.23 3.71 13.64
CA ASN A 110 4.49 3.58 12.90
C ASN A 110 4.88 4.88 12.20
N PHE A 111 3.93 5.54 11.55
CA PHE A 111 4.16 6.82 10.88
C PHE A 111 4.59 7.90 11.88
N MET A 112 3.86 8.06 12.98
CA MET A 112 4.18 9.06 14.02
C MET A 112 5.54 8.78 14.67
N SER A 113 5.84 7.51 15.00
CA SER A 113 7.13 7.13 15.58
C SER A 113 8.29 7.41 14.62
N CYS A 114 8.17 7.01 13.34
CA CYS A 114 9.22 7.25 12.36
C CYS A 114 9.42 8.76 12.08
N LEU A 115 8.36 9.57 12.04
CA LEU A 115 8.49 11.02 11.91
C LEU A 115 9.25 11.66 13.07
N GLY A 116 9.08 11.15 14.29
CA GLY A 116 9.83 11.61 15.45
C GLY A 116 11.31 11.21 15.43
N LEU A 117 11.66 10.12 14.72
CA LEU A 117 13.03 9.59 14.64
C LEU A 117 13.81 10.08 13.40
N LEU A 118 13.11 10.54 12.36
CA LEU A 118 13.71 10.96 11.10
C LEU A 118 13.81 12.49 11.02
N GLU A 119 15.02 13.03 11.11
CA GLU A 119 15.27 14.47 11.00
C GLU A 119 15.45 14.96 9.55
N GLY A 120 15.82 14.04 8.66
CA GLY A 120 16.11 14.24 7.25
C GLY A 120 16.13 12.90 6.50
N SER A 121 16.92 12.81 5.43
CA SER A 121 17.15 11.58 4.66
C SER A 121 18.63 11.22 4.65
N ALA A 122 18.94 9.94 4.82
CA ALA A 122 20.30 9.42 4.81
C ALA A 122 20.88 9.37 3.39
N LYS A 123 22.05 9.98 3.20
CA LYS A 123 22.75 10.08 1.92
C LYS A 123 24.26 9.87 2.09
N ILE A 124 24.93 9.51 1.00
CA ILE A 124 26.39 9.51 0.92
C ILE A 124 26.82 10.77 0.18
N SER A 125 27.63 11.63 0.82
CA SER A 125 28.22 12.83 0.22
C SER A 125 29.72 12.83 0.42
N ASP A 126 30.48 13.04 -0.66
CA ASP A 126 31.95 13.12 -0.61
C ASP A 126 32.61 11.92 0.07
N GLY A 127 32.05 10.72 -0.16
CA GLY A 127 32.52 9.46 0.45
C GLY A 127 32.18 9.29 1.93
N LYS A 128 31.44 10.23 2.55
CA LYS A 128 31.01 10.18 3.94
C LYS A 128 29.50 9.97 4.05
N PHE A 129 29.07 9.35 5.14
CA PHE A 129 27.65 9.21 5.45
C PHE A 129 27.12 10.50 6.07
N ALA A 130 25.97 10.97 5.62
CA ALA A 130 25.39 12.22 6.05
C ALA A 130 23.85 12.14 6.14
N ILE A 131 23.27 12.97 6.99
CA ILE A 131 21.83 13.25 6.99
C ILE A 131 21.60 14.55 6.23
N GLU A 132 20.79 14.50 5.17
CA GLU A 132 20.42 15.63 4.33
C GLU A 132 19.00 16.09 4.66
N LYS A 133 18.76 17.39 4.70
CA LYS A 133 17.42 17.98 4.81
C LYS A 133 17.29 19.13 3.83
N ARG A 134 16.30 19.07 2.96
CA ARG A 134 16.00 20.13 1.95
C ARG A 134 17.21 20.50 1.09
N GLY A 135 18.03 19.52 0.70
CA GLY A 135 19.22 19.72 -0.15
C GLY A 135 20.47 20.21 0.59
N GLY A 136 20.40 20.45 1.90
CA GLY A 136 21.56 20.76 2.73
C GLY A 136 21.97 19.57 3.61
N ILE A 137 23.27 19.35 3.76
CA ILE A 137 23.80 18.40 4.75
C ILE A 137 23.58 18.99 6.15
N LEU A 138 22.86 18.27 7.01
CA LEU A 138 22.72 18.65 8.41
C LEU A 138 23.99 18.33 9.20
N TYR A 139 24.44 17.08 9.11
CA TYR A 139 25.64 16.58 9.78
C TYR A 139 26.10 15.26 9.15
N TYR A 140 27.39 14.96 9.30
CA TYR A 140 27.96 13.67 8.97
C TYR A 140 27.77 12.68 10.12
N VAL A 141 27.61 11.40 9.79
CA VAL A 141 27.26 10.34 10.75
C VAL A 141 28.17 9.13 10.57
N SER A 142 28.21 8.26 11.58
CA SER A 142 28.85 6.95 11.45
C SER A 142 28.07 6.03 10.49
N TYR A 143 28.71 4.95 10.05
CA TYR A 143 28.06 3.96 9.19
C TYR A 143 26.87 3.29 9.90
N GLU A 144 27.00 3.00 11.19
CA GLU A 144 25.97 2.35 12.00
C GLU A 144 24.72 3.21 12.10
N TYR A 145 24.90 4.51 12.40
CA TYR A 145 23.80 5.46 12.44
C TYR A 145 23.14 5.62 11.07
N TYR A 146 23.93 5.68 9.99
CA TYR A 146 23.42 5.71 8.62
C TYR A 146 22.52 4.50 8.33
N ILE A 147 22.97 3.28 8.65
CA ILE A 147 22.19 2.07 8.44
C ILE A 147 20.90 2.09 9.27
N GLN A 148 20.98 2.47 10.54
CA GLN A 148 19.81 2.57 11.41
C GLN A 148 18.79 3.57 10.86
N HIS A 149 19.25 4.74 10.42
CA HIS A 149 18.40 5.77 9.82
C HIS A 149 17.73 5.27 8.53
N ARG A 150 18.46 4.56 7.67
CA ARG A 150 17.92 3.93 6.45
C ARG A 150 16.86 2.86 6.77
N LEU A 151 17.00 2.13 7.87
CA LEU A 151 15.99 1.17 8.30
C LEU A 151 14.72 1.86 8.81
N TYR A 152 14.83 3.01 9.45
CA TYR A 152 13.66 3.83 9.82
C TYR A 152 12.95 4.40 8.59
N GLU A 153 13.69 4.87 7.57
CA GLU A 153 13.09 5.25 6.28
C GLU A 153 12.35 4.07 5.65
N LEU A 154 13.00 2.90 5.61
CA LEU A 154 12.38 1.69 5.07
C LEU A 154 11.12 1.32 5.84
N ARG A 155 11.14 1.41 7.17
CA ARG A 155 10.00 1.14 8.04
C ARG A 155 8.86 2.14 7.83
N LEU A 156 9.18 3.43 7.70
CA LEU A 156 8.21 4.48 7.41
C LEU A 156 7.49 4.18 6.10
N TRP A 157 8.25 4.00 5.01
CA TRP A 157 7.67 3.79 3.68
C TRP A 157 6.93 2.46 3.58
N SER A 158 7.52 1.36 4.05
CA SER A 158 6.86 0.06 4.00
C SER A 158 5.58 0.02 4.84
N GLY A 159 5.61 0.59 6.05
CA GLY A 159 4.49 0.60 6.98
C GLY A 159 3.35 1.51 6.52
N ASN A 160 3.67 2.63 5.87
CA ASN A 160 2.66 3.52 5.31
C ASN A 160 1.97 2.93 4.08
N LEU A 161 2.67 2.12 3.28
CA LEU A 161 2.08 1.50 2.09
C LEU A 161 1.17 0.32 2.39
N LEU A 162 1.30 -0.31 3.57
CA LEU A 162 0.47 -1.43 4.01
C LEU A 162 -1.02 -1.15 3.86
N ILE A 163 -1.48 0.02 4.35
CA ILE A 163 -2.90 0.37 4.34
C ILE A 163 -3.44 0.46 2.91
N PHE A 164 -2.71 1.06 1.97
CA PHE A 164 -3.15 1.23 0.59
C PHE A 164 -3.25 -0.11 -0.13
N TYR A 165 -2.24 -0.98 0.04
CA TYR A 165 -2.25 -2.32 -0.54
C TYR A 165 -3.33 -3.21 0.09
N LEU A 166 -3.59 -3.08 1.38
CA LEU A 166 -4.68 -3.79 2.06
C LEU A 166 -6.05 -3.35 1.54
N ILE A 167 -6.31 -2.04 1.45
CA ILE A 167 -7.57 -1.49 0.92
C ILE A 167 -7.81 -1.99 -0.51
N CYS A 168 -6.80 -1.92 -1.38
CA CYS A 168 -6.88 -2.47 -2.74
C CYS A 168 -7.18 -3.97 -2.73
N SER A 169 -6.50 -4.74 -1.88
CA SER A 169 -6.71 -6.19 -1.79
C SER A 169 -8.14 -6.52 -1.39
N ILE A 170 -8.65 -5.87 -0.33
CA ILE A 170 -10.02 -6.03 0.13
C ILE A 170 -11.00 -5.69 -1.00
N TYR A 171 -10.81 -4.55 -1.66
CA TYR A 171 -11.67 -4.16 -2.77
C TYR A 171 -11.69 -5.16 -3.92
N TYR A 172 -10.51 -5.54 -4.43
CA TYR A 172 -10.45 -6.40 -5.61
C TYR A 172 -10.92 -7.82 -5.34
N TRP A 173 -10.72 -8.34 -4.13
CA TRP A 173 -11.11 -9.70 -3.76
C TRP A 173 -12.56 -9.82 -3.29
N PHE A 174 -13.13 -8.79 -2.66
CA PHE A 174 -14.47 -8.88 -2.03
C PHE A 174 -15.54 -7.97 -2.64
N PHE A 175 -15.15 -6.89 -3.33
CA PHE A 175 -16.11 -5.88 -3.81
C PHE A 175 -16.07 -5.62 -5.32
N SER A 176 -15.10 -6.19 -6.05
CA SER A 176 -14.98 -5.97 -7.49
C SER A 176 -16.11 -6.68 -8.28
N PRO A 177 -16.84 -5.97 -9.14
CA PRO A 177 -18.11 -6.42 -9.72
C PRO A 177 -18.02 -7.53 -10.79
N VAL A 178 -16.84 -8.03 -11.14
CA VAL A 178 -16.72 -9.07 -12.19
C VAL A 178 -17.28 -10.41 -11.72
N ASP A 179 -17.29 -10.68 -10.41
CA ASP A 179 -17.78 -11.95 -9.87
C ASP A 179 -19.29 -11.94 -9.54
N ASN A 180 -19.94 -10.76 -9.54
CA ASN A 180 -21.36 -10.61 -9.14
C ASN A 180 -22.35 -10.63 -10.32
N ALA A 181 -21.87 -10.67 -11.56
CA ALA A 181 -22.71 -10.70 -12.76
C ALA A 181 -23.05 -12.13 -13.25
N GLU A 182 -22.38 -13.15 -12.71
CA GLU A 182 -22.66 -14.58 -13.00
C GLU A 182 -23.52 -15.25 -11.91
N GLN A 183 -23.94 -14.51 -10.87
CA GLN A 183 -24.78 -15.01 -9.78
C GLN A 183 -26.23 -14.49 -9.79
N LEU A 184 -26.63 -13.80 -10.87
CA LEU A 184 -28.02 -13.37 -11.16
C LEU A 184 -28.43 -13.88 -12.54
#